data_AF-A0A6C0E3M4-F1
#
_entry.id   AF-A0A6C0E3M4-F1
#
_cell.length_a   1.000
_cell.length_b   1.000
_cell.length_c   1.000
_cell.angle_alpha   90.00
_cell.angle_beta   90.00
_cell.angle_gamma   90.00
#
_symmetry.space_group_name_H-M   'P 1'
#
loop_
_entity.id
_entity.type
_entity.pdbx_description
1 polymer ?
#
loop_
_entity_poly.entity_id
_entity_poly.type
_entity_poly.pdbx_seq_one_letter_code
_entity_poly.pdbx_strand_id
1 'polypeptide(L)'
;MNLCKYKNILGEPGKGAHSYKIFNISIVDVLLTLLVAYIISYLFKKSFFWVSVILFVLGIILHRLFCVRTTIDKLLFPYAK
;
A
#
# COMPACT_ATOMS: atom_id res chain seq x y z
N MET A 1 -1.96 -10.99 16.18
CA MET A 1 -1.23 -9.87 16.82
C MET A 1 -1.77 -8.56 16.28
N ASN A 2 -2.23 -7.65 17.14
CA ASN A 2 -2.91 -6.42 16.72
C ASN A 2 -1.87 -5.32 16.41
N LEU A 3 -1.21 -5.42 15.24
CA LEU A 3 -0.29 -4.39 14.72
C LEU A 3 -1.02 -3.08 14.34
N CYS A 4 -2.35 -3.02 14.52
CA CYS A 4 -3.16 -1.83 14.35
C CYS A 4 -2.66 -0.62 15.19
N LYS A 5 -1.91 -0.84 16.28
CA LYS A 5 -1.29 0.25 17.05
C LYS A 5 -0.33 1.11 16.21
N TYR A 6 0.29 0.52 15.19
CA TYR A 6 1.24 1.19 14.28
C TYR A 6 0.59 1.69 12.98
N LYS A 7 -0.74 1.68 12.90
CA LYS A 7 -1.51 2.14 11.73
C LYS A 7 -1.11 3.54 11.23
N ASN A 8 -0.67 4.40 12.15
CA ASN A 8 -0.32 5.79 11.88
C ASN A 8 1.19 6.03 11.77
N ILE A 9 2.02 4.96 11.75
CA ILE A 9 3.49 5.12 11.72
C ILE A 9 3.98 5.80 10.43
N LEU A 10 3.20 5.69 9.35
CA LEU A 10 3.43 6.35 8.06
C LEU A 10 2.53 7.60 7.87
N GLY A 11 1.95 8.12 8.95
CA GLY A 11 0.99 9.22 8.96
C GLY A 11 -0.45 8.77 9.21
N GLU A 12 -1.26 9.65 9.81
CA GLU A 12 -2.68 9.40 10.05
C GLU A 12 -3.45 9.36 8.71
N PRO A 13 -4.21 8.28 8.40
CA PRO A 13 -4.98 8.19 7.18
C PRO A 13 -6.06 9.28 7.14
N GLY A 14 -6.01 10.16 6.13
CA GLY A 14 -6.91 11.31 6.00
C GLY A 14 -6.38 12.64 6.57
N LYS A 15 -5.12 12.68 7.04
CA LYS A 15 -4.41 13.93 7.38
C LYS A 15 -3.12 14.07 6.54
N GLY A 16 -2.74 15.32 6.25
CA GLY A 16 -1.48 15.65 5.58
C GLY A 16 -1.31 15.01 4.20
N ALA A 17 -0.13 14.43 3.92
CA ALA A 17 0.19 13.76 2.65
C ALA A 17 -0.73 12.55 2.33
N HIS A 18 -1.38 11.97 3.35
CA HIS A 18 -2.35 10.88 3.21
C HIS A 18 -3.79 11.39 2.99
N SER A 19 -3.99 12.71 2.89
CA SER A 19 -5.27 13.32 2.51
C SER A 19 -5.45 13.35 0.98
N TYR A 20 -4.36 13.24 0.21
CA TYR A 20 -4.38 13.13 -1.24
C TYR A 20 -4.81 11.72 -1.67
N LYS A 21 -6.10 11.43 -1.49
CA LYS A 21 -6.77 10.24 -2.01
C LYS A 21 -7.55 10.62 -3.25
N ILE A 22 -7.03 10.32 -4.42
CA ILE A 22 -7.80 10.38 -5.66
C ILE A 22 -8.51 9.03 -5.78
N PHE A 23 -9.84 9.03 -5.86
CA PHE A 23 -10.66 7.81 -5.85
C PHE A 23 -10.46 6.90 -4.62
N ASN A 24 -10.15 7.47 -3.45
CA ASN A 24 -10.00 6.71 -2.19
C ASN A 24 -8.79 5.74 -2.20
N ILE A 25 -7.91 5.86 -3.20
CA ILE A 25 -6.62 5.16 -3.32
C ILE A 25 -5.52 6.16 -2.94
N SER A 26 -4.61 5.76 -2.07
CA SER A 26 -3.46 6.58 -1.69
C SER A 26 -2.49 6.64 -2.87
N ILE A 27 -2.45 7.77 -3.56
CA ILE A 27 -1.52 8.00 -4.68
C ILE A 27 -0.08 7.84 -4.23
N VAL A 28 0.21 8.24 -2.99
CA VAL A 28 1.52 8.09 -2.36
C VAL A 28 1.96 6.62 -2.35
N ASP A 29 1.07 5.68 -2.03
CA ASP A 29 1.42 4.24 -2.04
C ASP A 29 1.73 3.75 -3.44
N VAL A 30 0.95 4.15 -4.45
CA VAL A 30 1.16 3.73 -5.85
C VAL A 30 2.49 4.27 -6.38
N LEU A 31 2.76 5.56 -6.15
CA LEU A 31 4.00 6.22 -6.55
C LEU A 31 5.20 5.60 -5.82
N LEU A 32 5.09 5.37 -4.51
CA LEU A 32 6.15 4.75 -3.72
C LEU A 32 6.41 3.31 -4.17
N THR A 33 5.36 2.52 -4.42
CA THR A 33 5.47 1.13 -4.90
C THR A 33 6.12 1.08 -6.28
N LEU A 34 5.75 1.97 -7.20
CA LEU A 34 6.39 2.09 -8.51
C LEU A 34 7.86 2.51 -8.41
N LEU A 35 8.18 3.46 -7.53
CA LEU A 35 9.55 3.91 -7.30
C LEU A 35 10.43 2.77 -6.74
N VAL A 36 9.93 2.07 -5.73
CA VAL A 36 10.61 0.89 -5.14
C VAL A 36 10.74 -0.23 -6.17
N ALA A 37 9.70 -0.51 -6.96
CA ALA A 37 9.74 -1.51 -8.03
C ALA A 37 10.78 -1.15 -9.10
N TYR A 38 10.91 0.13 -9.44
CA TYR A 38 11.90 0.62 -10.38
C TYR A 38 13.32 0.42 -9.85
N ILE A 39 13.58 0.80 -8.59
CA ILE A 39 14.89 0.59 -7.94
C ILE A 39 15.25 -0.90 -7.89
N ILE A 40 14.32 -1.77 -7.49
CA ILE A 40 14.57 -3.21 -7.39
C ILE A 40 14.78 -3.81 -8.78
N SER A 41 13.97 -3.41 -9.76
CA SER A 41 14.13 -3.87 -11.16
C SER A 41 15.48 -3.44 -11.74
N TYR A 42 15.94 -2.22 -11.43
CA TYR A 42 17.25 -1.73 -11.83
C TYR A 42 18.40 -2.51 -11.19
N LEU A 43 18.33 -2.77 -9.87
CA LEU A 43 19.37 -3.52 -9.15
C LEU A 43 19.44 -5.00 -9.53
N PHE A 44 18.29 -5.67 -9.67
CA PHE A 44 18.22 -7.11 -9.96
C PHE A 44 18.14 -7.43 -11.46
N LYS A 45 18.04 -6.43 -12.35
CA LYS A 45 17.77 -6.57 -13.79
C LYS A 45 16.60 -7.52 -14.11
N LYS A 46 15.60 -7.57 -13.23
CA LYS A 46 14.40 -8.39 -13.39
C LYS A 46 13.30 -7.58 -14.05
N SER A 47 12.38 -8.27 -14.73
CA SER A 47 11.22 -7.63 -15.38
C SER A 47 10.44 -6.77 -14.39
N PHE A 48 10.41 -5.46 -14.64
CA PHE A 48 9.72 -4.46 -13.83
C PHE A 48 8.26 -4.83 -13.53
N PHE A 49 7.57 -5.42 -14.51
CA PHE A 49 6.19 -5.86 -14.37
C PHE A 49 6.02 -6.89 -13.25
N TRP A 50 6.85 -7.94 -13.22
CA TRP A 50 6.79 -8.98 -12.19
C TRP A 50 7.12 -8.45 -10.80
N VAL A 51 8.13 -7.59 -10.69
CA VAL A 51 8.53 -6.96 -9.43
C VAL A 51 7.41 -6.06 -8.89
N SER A 52 6.79 -5.26 -9.76
CA SER A 52 5.67 -4.39 -9.41
C SER A 52 4.47 -5.20 -8.90
N VAL A 53 4.08 -6.27 -9.59
CA VAL A 53 2.96 -7.13 -9.17
C VAL A 53 3.19 -7.72 -7.78
N ILE A 54 4.38 -8.25 -7.52
CA ILE A 54 4.73 -8.83 -6.21
C ILE A 54 4.68 -7.76 -5.11
N LEU A 55 5.25 -6.57 -5.36
CA LEU A 55 5.23 -5.46 -4.41
C LEU A 55 3.81 -4.95 -4.11
N PHE A 56 2.95 -4.88 -5.12
CA PHE A 56 1.54 -4.50 -4.92
C PHE A 56 0.79 -5.50 -4.05
N VAL A 57 0.98 -6.81 -4.28
CA VAL A 57 0.39 -7.86 -3.44
C VAL A 57 0.91 -7.75 -2.00
N LEU A 58 2.23 -7.58 -1.84
CA LEU A 58 2.85 -7.40 -0.53
C LEU A 58 2.29 -6.16 0.19
N GLY A 59 2.13 -5.04 -0.53
CA GLY A 59 1.57 -3.80 -0.01
C GLY A 59 0.14 -3.97 0.50
N ILE A 60 -0.71 -4.71 -0.23
CA ILE A 60 -2.08 -5.04 0.21
C ILE A 60 -2.06 -5.85 1.52
N ILE A 61 -1.15 -6.83 1.63
CA ILE A 61 -0.98 -7.63 2.85
C ILE A 61 -0.51 -6.75 4.02
N LEU A 62 0.47 -5.85 3.80
CA LEU A 62 0.91 -4.91 4.83
C LEU A 62 -0.24 -4.02 5.30
N HIS A 63 -1.02 -3.44 4.39
CA HIS A 63 -2.17 -2.61 4.77
C HIS A 63 -3.19 -3.36 5.62
N ARG A 64 -3.44 -4.64 5.31
CA ARG A 64 -4.29 -5.53 6.11
C ARG A 64 -3.69 -5.74 7.51
N LEU A 65 -2.39 -6.01 7.61
CA LEU A 65 -1.70 -6.23 8.88
C LEU A 65 -1.70 -4.99 9.78
N PHE A 66 -1.56 -3.80 9.20
CA PHE A 66 -1.65 -2.52 9.91
C PHE A 66 -3.09 -2.02 10.12
N CYS A 67 -4.10 -2.82 9.76
CA CYS A 67 -5.53 -2.47 9.90
C CYS A 67 -5.89 -1.16 9.18
N VAL A 68 -5.20 -0.89 8.07
CA VAL A 68 -5.48 0.22 7.16
C VAL A 68 -6.47 -0.28 6.10
N ARG A 69 -7.71 0.19 6.20
CA ARG A 69 -8.77 -0.12 5.24
C ARG A 69 -8.55 0.68 3.96
N THR A 70 -7.87 0.09 3.00
CA THR A 70 -7.78 0.63 1.63
C THR A 70 -9.08 0.38 0.88
N THR A 71 -9.29 1.06 -0.24
CA THR A 71 -10.50 0.89 -1.06
C THR A 71 -10.62 -0.50 -1.63
N ILE A 72 -9.49 -1.08 -2.05
CA ILE A 72 -9.42 -2.47 -2.52
C ILE A 72 -9.76 -3.43 -1.38
N ASP A 73 -9.28 -3.17 -0.16
CA ASP A 73 -9.58 -3.99 1.02
C ASP A 73 -11.08 -3.95 1.39
N LYS A 74 -11.69 -2.76 1.33
CA LYS A 74 -13.14 -2.58 1.56
C LYS A 74 -14.00 -3.25 0.47
N LEU A 75 -13.53 -3.23 -0.78
CA LEU A 75 -14.20 -3.87 -1.91
C LEU A 75 -14.15 -5.40 -1.81
N LEU A 76 -12.99 -5.95 -1.47
CA LEU A 76 -12.79 -7.40 -1.33
C LEU A 76 -13.36 -7.96 -0.02
N PHE A 77 -13.38 -7.17 1.05
CA PHE A 77 -13.80 -7.60 2.38
C PHE A 77 -14.72 -6.57 3.07
N PRO A 78 -15.97 -6.43 2.59
CA PRO A 78 -16.91 -5.46 3.14
C PRO A 78 -17.21 -5.68 4.64
N TYR A 79 -17.17 -6.94 5.12
CA TYR A 79 -17.56 -7.32 6.49
C TYR A 79 -16.40 -7.54 7.47
N ALA A 80 -15.14 -7.42 7.03
CA ALA A 80 -14.01 -7.57 7.96
C ALA A 80 -13.98 -6.37 8.93
N LYS A 81 -13.77 -6.60 10.23
CA LYS A 81 -13.80 -5.58 11.29
C LYS A 81 -12.39 -5.11 11.64
#